data_AF-X1T2V3-F1
#
_entry.id   AF-X1T2V3-F1
#
_cell.length_a   1.000
_cell.length_b   1.000
_cell.length_c   1.000
_cell.angle_alpha   90.00
_cell.angle_beta   90.00
_cell.angle_gamma   90.00
#
_symmetry.space_group_name_H-M   'P 1'
#
loop_
_entity.id
_entity.type
_entity.pdbx_description
1 polymer ?
#
loop_
_entity_poly.entity_id
_entity_poly.type
_entity_poly.pdbx_seq_one_letter_code
_entity_poly.pdbx_strand_id
1 'polypeptide(L)'
;HPRLACRTRTDELPGKIILHPLPFFRLIGDLSVDTGSWFAEMAHRVESWVHTAEAFNPDAEEERMANEQALAVYELDRCIECGCCVAACATARMRDDFLGAAGLLRIARFWIDPRDQRTAADFFDVVGTEAGVFGCVGLLACHDYCPKNLPLMEQLAYLRRRIMLAGLRSAVGKKDGQRKEEAAIR
;
A
#
# COMPACT_ATOMS: atom_id res chain seq x y z
N HIS A 1 -3.37 -21.24 6.92
CA HIS A 1 -2.87 -19.88 6.60
C HIS A 1 -3.29 -19.49 5.20
N PRO A 2 -3.54 -18.21 4.91
CA PRO A 2 -3.91 -17.78 3.55
C PRO A 2 -2.77 -18.10 2.58
N ARG A 3 -3.10 -18.82 1.50
CA ARG A 3 -2.15 -19.34 0.51
C ARG A 3 -2.83 -19.39 -0.85
N LEU A 4 -2.01 -19.41 -1.92
CA LEU A 4 -2.50 -19.70 -3.26
C LEU A 4 -2.73 -21.21 -3.40
N ALA A 5 -3.97 -21.62 -3.62
CA ALA A 5 -4.34 -23.03 -3.77
C ALA A 5 -3.54 -23.70 -4.90
N CYS A 6 -3.40 -23.04 -6.05
CA CYS A 6 -2.68 -23.55 -7.21
C CYS A 6 -1.17 -23.76 -7.01
N ARG A 7 -0.58 -23.17 -5.95
CA ARG A 7 0.84 -23.35 -5.59
C ARG A 7 1.04 -24.17 -4.31
N THR A 8 -0.04 -24.68 -3.73
CA THR A 8 0.03 -25.49 -2.51
C THR A 8 -0.09 -26.95 -2.87
N ARG A 9 0.99 -27.71 -2.66
CA ARG A 9 1.01 -29.14 -3.00
C ARG A 9 0.51 -29.98 -1.84
N THR A 10 -0.21 -31.06 -2.14
CA THR A 10 -0.81 -31.94 -1.12
C THR A 10 0.22 -32.76 -0.35
N ASP A 11 1.39 -33.02 -0.94
CA ASP A 11 2.49 -33.76 -0.29
C ASP A 11 3.23 -32.92 0.77
N GLU A 12 3.07 -31.60 0.77
CA GLU A 12 3.60 -30.68 1.79
C GLU A 12 2.62 -30.46 2.95
N LEU A 13 1.44 -31.09 2.92
CA LEU A 13 0.34 -30.88 3.85
C LEU A 13 0.06 -32.12 4.73
N PRO A 14 -0.57 -31.94 5.90
CA PRO A 14 -1.02 -33.06 6.71
C PRO A 14 -2.07 -33.90 5.97
N GLY A 15 -2.23 -35.16 6.38
CA GLY A 15 -3.15 -36.11 5.73
C GLY A 15 -4.63 -35.68 5.70
N LYS A 16 -5.03 -34.74 6.56
CA LYS A 16 -6.35 -34.06 6.49
C LYS A 16 -6.15 -32.59 6.16
N ILE A 17 -6.71 -32.16 5.04
CA ILE A 17 -6.65 -30.77 4.56
C ILE A 17 -8.01 -30.10 4.80
N ILE A 18 -8.02 -28.97 5.51
CA ILE A 18 -9.22 -28.18 5.75
C ILE A 18 -9.07 -26.86 5.02
N LEU A 19 -10.05 -26.55 4.16
CA LEU A 19 -10.09 -25.32 3.36
C LEU A 19 -11.18 -24.40 3.89
N HIS A 20 -10.85 -23.12 4.00
CA HIS A 20 -11.78 -22.05 4.33
C HIS A 20 -11.65 -20.94 3.29
N PRO A 21 -12.72 -20.17 3.01
CA PRO A 21 -12.61 -18.95 2.24
C PRO A 21 -11.63 -17.97 2.92
N LEU A 22 -11.04 -17.07 2.15
CA LEU A 22 -10.20 -16.01 2.73
C LEU A 22 -11.06 -15.16 3.69
N PRO A 23 -10.69 -15.02 4.97
CA PRO A 23 -11.39 -14.12 5.88
C PRO A 23 -11.26 -12.67 5.40
N PHE A 24 -12.03 -11.76 6.03
CA PHE A 24 -12.14 -10.33 5.70
C PHE A 24 -12.95 -10.02 4.44
N PHE A 25 -12.76 -10.75 3.35
CA PHE A 25 -13.47 -10.49 2.11
C PHE A 25 -14.93 -10.96 2.15
N ARG A 26 -15.79 -10.28 1.38
CA ARG A 26 -17.20 -10.64 1.23
C ARG A 26 -17.31 -12.05 0.64
N LEU A 27 -17.97 -12.95 1.36
CA LEU A 27 -18.23 -14.31 0.89
C LEU A 27 -19.28 -14.30 -0.22
N ILE A 28 -18.97 -14.96 -1.33
CA ILE A 28 -19.91 -15.20 -2.43
C ILE A 28 -20.58 -16.56 -2.22
N GLY A 29 -19.77 -17.60 -1.99
CA GLY A 29 -20.20 -18.98 -1.75
C GLY A 29 -19.01 -19.93 -1.71
N ASP A 30 -19.10 -20.97 -0.88
CA ASP A 30 -18.05 -21.97 -0.66
C ASP A 30 -16.68 -21.35 -0.29
N LEU A 31 -15.70 -21.45 -1.20
CA LEU A 31 -14.37 -20.88 -1.05
C LEU A 31 -14.19 -19.57 -1.83
N SER A 32 -15.23 -19.13 -2.53
CA SER A 32 -15.21 -17.93 -3.38
C SER A 32 -15.55 -16.68 -2.56
N VAL A 33 -14.66 -15.70 -2.64
CA VAL A 33 -14.80 -14.39 -1.99
C VAL A 33 -14.54 -13.29 -3.01
N ASP A 34 -15.11 -12.11 -2.77
CA ASP A 34 -14.91 -10.95 -3.63
C ASP A 34 -13.67 -10.15 -3.21
N THR A 35 -12.50 -10.57 -3.67
CA THR A 35 -11.27 -9.78 -3.52
C THR A 35 -11.22 -8.63 -4.52
N GLY A 36 -11.75 -8.81 -5.73
CA GLY A 36 -11.61 -7.87 -6.84
C GLY A 36 -12.23 -6.50 -6.54
N SER A 37 -13.47 -6.48 -6.04
CA SER A 37 -14.14 -5.21 -5.70
C SER A 37 -13.38 -4.48 -4.59
N TRP A 38 -12.90 -5.20 -3.57
CA TRP A 38 -12.12 -4.60 -2.49
C TRP A 38 -10.80 -3.99 -3.00
N PHE A 39 -10.08 -4.70 -3.89
CA PHE A 39 -8.84 -4.17 -4.46
C PHE A 39 -9.09 -2.97 -5.38
N ALA A 40 -10.19 -2.96 -6.13
CA ALA A 40 -10.59 -1.80 -6.92
C ALA A 40 -10.87 -0.58 -6.02
N GLU A 41 -11.66 -0.75 -4.96
CA GLU A 41 -11.92 0.31 -3.98
C GLU A 41 -10.63 0.80 -3.30
N MET A 42 -9.77 -0.12 -2.88
CA MET A 42 -8.46 0.22 -2.32
C MET A 42 -7.61 1.01 -3.32
N ALA A 43 -7.57 0.60 -4.59
CA ALA A 43 -6.83 1.27 -5.65
C ALA A 43 -7.35 2.70 -5.89
N HIS A 44 -8.67 2.91 -5.83
CA HIS A 44 -9.26 4.25 -5.87
C HIS A 44 -8.90 5.08 -4.64
N ARG A 45 -8.99 4.50 -3.44
CA ARG A 45 -8.65 5.18 -2.17
C ARG A 45 -7.21 5.69 -2.11
N VAL A 46 -6.26 4.97 -2.74
CA VAL A 46 -4.84 5.35 -2.77
C VAL A 46 -4.44 6.08 -4.05
N GLU A 47 -5.40 6.34 -4.92
CA GLU A 47 -5.18 6.91 -6.25
C GLU A 47 -4.06 6.19 -6.99
N SER A 48 -4.30 4.91 -7.25
CA SER A 48 -3.33 3.94 -7.76
C SER A 48 -3.01 4.11 -9.25
N TRP A 49 -2.63 5.32 -9.65
CA TRP A 49 -2.18 5.70 -10.97
C TRP A 49 -1.06 6.73 -10.84
N VAL A 50 -0.33 6.96 -11.94
CA VAL A 50 0.69 8.00 -11.98
C VAL A 50 0.00 9.37 -12.01
N HIS A 51 0.39 10.25 -11.10
CA HIS A 51 -0.03 11.66 -11.10
C HIS A 51 1.05 12.50 -11.77
N THR A 52 0.74 13.09 -12.90
CA THR A 52 1.68 14.00 -13.60
C THR A 52 0.91 15.12 -14.28
N ALA A 53 1.50 16.31 -14.29
CA ALA A 53 1.02 17.44 -15.09
C ALA A 53 1.54 17.41 -16.53
N GLU A 54 2.46 16.50 -16.84
CA GLU A 54 3.04 16.36 -18.17
C GLU A 54 2.03 15.76 -19.15
N ALA A 55 1.94 16.37 -20.34
CA ALA A 55 1.09 15.86 -21.40
C ALA A 55 1.72 14.60 -22.01
N PHE A 56 0.93 13.53 -22.13
CA PHE A 56 1.36 12.31 -22.81
C PHE A 56 1.49 12.56 -24.31
N ASN A 57 2.68 12.31 -24.87
CA ASN A 57 2.93 12.30 -26.30
C ASN A 57 3.35 10.88 -26.74
N PRO A 58 2.52 10.15 -27.53
CA PRO A 58 2.84 8.79 -27.94
C PRO A 58 4.02 8.69 -28.93
N ASP A 59 4.40 9.81 -29.57
CA ASP A 59 5.48 9.85 -30.57
C ASP A 59 6.83 10.31 -29.98
N ALA A 60 6.86 10.71 -28.70
CA ALA A 60 8.09 11.11 -28.02
C ALA A 60 8.90 9.90 -27.54
N GLU A 61 10.23 10.04 -27.49
CA GLU A 61 11.09 9.09 -26.76
C GLU A 61 10.74 9.14 -25.27
N GLU A 62 10.80 7.99 -24.59
CA GLU A 62 10.51 7.92 -23.18
C GLU A 62 11.55 8.67 -22.33
N GLU A 63 11.12 9.17 -21.18
CA GLU A 63 12.06 9.73 -20.23
C GLU A 63 12.99 8.64 -19.68
N ARG A 64 14.29 8.96 -19.65
CA ARG A 64 15.30 8.02 -19.18
C ARG A 64 15.16 7.76 -17.68
N MET A 65 15.01 6.49 -17.32
CA MET A 65 15.04 6.01 -15.94
C MET A 65 16.27 5.14 -15.72
N ALA A 66 16.99 5.36 -14.62
CA ALA A 66 18.07 4.46 -14.22
C ALA A 66 17.53 3.05 -13.97
N ASN A 67 18.28 2.01 -14.37
CA ASN A 67 17.83 0.63 -14.27
C ASN A 67 17.55 0.22 -12.81
N GLU A 68 18.37 0.67 -11.86
CA GLU A 68 18.19 0.43 -10.43
C GLU A 68 16.86 1.01 -9.93
N GLN A 69 16.48 2.19 -10.43
CA GLN A 69 15.22 2.85 -10.10
C GLN A 69 14.02 2.10 -10.70
N ALA A 70 14.13 1.66 -11.96
CA ALA A 70 13.09 0.87 -12.62
C ALA A 70 12.87 -0.48 -11.91
N LEU A 71 13.94 -1.16 -11.51
CA LEU A 71 13.88 -2.41 -10.75
C LEU A 71 13.27 -2.22 -9.36
N ALA A 72 13.57 -1.10 -8.68
CA ALA A 72 12.96 -0.79 -7.39
C ALA A 72 11.44 -0.59 -7.50
N VAL A 73 10.97 0.15 -8.53
CA VAL A 73 9.53 0.29 -8.81
C VAL A 73 8.92 -1.06 -9.13
N TYR A 74 9.53 -1.82 -10.05
CA TYR A 74 9.05 -3.14 -10.45
C TYR A 74 8.92 -4.08 -9.25
N GLU A 75 9.89 -4.10 -8.32
CA GLU A 75 9.84 -4.96 -7.15
C GLU A 75 8.56 -4.75 -6.34
N LEU A 76 8.14 -3.50 -6.15
CA LEU A 76 6.91 -3.18 -5.42
C LEU A 76 5.64 -3.37 -6.27
N ASP A 77 5.75 -3.26 -7.59
CA ASP A 77 4.66 -3.44 -8.55
C ASP A 77 4.32 -4.92 -8.82
N ARG A 78 5.16 -5.86 -8.37
CA ARG A 78 4.94 -7.32 -8.49
C ARG A 78 3.75 -7.86 -7.68
N CYS A 79 3.02 -6.99 -6.96
CA CYS A 79 1.81 -7.35 -6.25
C CYS A 79 0.74 -7.87 -7.22
N ILE A 80 0.19 -9.05 -6.92
CA ILE A 80 -0.83 -9.72 -7.76
C ILE A 80 -2.24 -9.62 -7.17
N GLU A 81 -2.44 -8.78 -6.16
CA GLU A 81 -3.76 -8.52 -5.55
C GLU A 81 -4.49 -9.81 -5.06
N CYS A 82 -3.73 -10.80 -4.60
CA CYS A 82 -4.28 -12.08 -4.15
C CYS A 82 -5.03 -12.06 -2.81
N GLY A 83 -4.99 -10.94 -2.07
CA GLY A 83 -5.64 -10.79 -0.77
C GLY A 83 -4.99 -11.53 0.41
N CYS A 84 -3.98 -12.39 0.21
CA CYS A 84 -3.37 -13.16 1.31
C CYS A 84 -2.86 -12.28 2.47
N CYS A 85 -2.22 -11.16 2.15
CA CYS A 85 -1.68 -10.24 3.16
C CYS A 85 -2.78 -9.52 3.98
N VAL A 86 -3.95 -9.30 3.37
CA VAL A 86 -5.12 -8.69 4.01
C VAL A 86 -5.80 -9.70 4.91
N ALA A 87 -6.07 -10.90 4.39
CA ALA A 87 -6.66 -12.01 5.15
C ALA A 87 -5.79 -12.46 6.34
N ALA A 88 -4.47 -12.33 6.24
CA ALA A 88 -3.54 -12.62 7.33
C ALA A 88 -3.52 -11.54 8.41
N CYS A 89 -3.93 -10.30 8.10
CA CYS A 89 -3.77 -9.16 8.98
C CYS A 89 -4.90 -9.10 10.02
N ALA A 90 -4.59 -9.28 11.30
CA ALA A 90 -5.58 -9.16 12.36
C ALA A 90 -6.16 -7.73 12.45
N THR A 91 -5.35 -6.70 12.20
CA THR A 91 -5.82 -5.31 12.14
C THR A 91 -6.90 -5.14 11.07
N ALA A 92 -6.65 -5.58 9.84
CA ALA A 92 -7.65 -5.49 8.77
C ALA A 92 -8.94 -6.24 9.15
N ARG A 93 -8.82 -7.42 9.78
CA ARG A 93 -9.98 -8.22 10.22
C ARG A 93 -10.77 -7.63 11.38
N MET A 94 -10.20 -6.69 12.13
CA MET A 94 -10.87 -5.99 13.23
C MET A 94 -11.38 -4.60 12.83
N ARG A 95 -10.81 -4.05 11.75
CA ARG A 95 -11.00 -2.68 11.28
C ARG A 95 -11.14 -2.70 9.76
N ASP A 96 -12.37 -2.77 9.29
CA ASP A 96 -12.68 -2.87 7.86
C ASP A 96 -12.25 -1.62 7.07
N ASP A 97 -12.09 -0.48 7.76
CA ASP A 97 -11.59 0.77 7.21
C ASP A 97 -10.07 0.77 6.95
N PHE A 98 -9.33 -0.15 7.58
CA PHE A 98 -7.88 -0.20 7.46
C PHE A 98 -7.44 -0.54 6.04
N LEU A 99 -6.52 0.26 5.51
CA LEU A 99 -6.04 0.18 4.13
C LEU A 99 -5.34 -1.15 3.80
N GLY A 100 -4.77 -1.81 4.81
CA GLY A 100 -4.08 -3.08 4.65
C GLY A 100 -2.67 -2.94 4.07
N ALA A 101 -1.90 -4.02 4.17
CA ALA A 101 -0.52 -4.05 3.69
C ALA A 101 -0.40 -3.83 2.18
N ALA A 102 -1.38 -4.30 1.40
CA ALA A 102 -1.39 -4.13 -0.05
C ALA A 102 -1.50 -2.65 -0.46
N GLY A 103 -2.40 -1.89 0.16
CA GLY A 103 -2.54 -0.47 -0.15
C GLY A 103 -1.36 0.37 0.34
N LEU A 104 -0.80 0.05 1.50
CA LEU A 104 0.43 0.71 1.96
C LEU A 104 1.64 0.40 1.05
N LEU A 105 1.74 -0.83 0.54
CA LEU A 105 2.75 -1.16 -0.48
C LEU A 105 2.51 -0.40 -1.79
N ARG A 106 1.24 -0.23 -2.20
CA ARG A 106 0.89 0.53 -3.40
C ARG A 106 1.33 2.00 -3.28
N ILE A 107 1.14 2.62 -2.11
CA ILE A 107 1.68 3.95 -1.85
C ILE A 107 3.20 3.96 -1.92
N ALA A 108 3.89 3.00 -1.29
CA ALA A 108 5.35 2.92 -1.36
C ALA A 108 5.86 2.76 -2.80
N ARG A 109 5.14 2.02 -3.65
CA ARG A 109 5.42 1.87 -5.09
C ARG A 109 5.36 3.19 -5.85
N PHE A 110 4.35 4.03 -5.60
CA PHE A 110 4.26 5.35 -6.24
C PHE A 110 5.20 6.38 -5.61
N TRP A 111 5.45 6.29 -4.30
CA TRP A 111 6.38 7.18 -3.60
C TRP A 111 7.78 7.20 -4.24
N ILE A 112 8.23 6.04 -4.75
CA ILE A 112 9.56 5.91 -5.35
C ILE A 112 9.55 6.06 -6.87
N ASP A 113 8.39 6.15 -7.53
CA ASP A 113 8.32 6.24 -8.99
C ASP A 113 8.54 7.69 -9.43
N PRO A 114 9.61 8.00 -10.18
CA PRO A 114 9.91 9.39 -10.56
C PRO A 114 8.85 10.01 -11.50
N ARG A 115 8.00 9.18 -12.12
CA ARG A 115 6.91 9.67 -12.96
C ARG A 115 5.75 10.24 -12.15
N ASP A 116 5.64 9.87 -10.88
CA ASP A 116 4.60 10.35 -9.98
C ASP A 116 5.05 11.64 -9.29
N GLN A 117 4.35 12.72 -9.57
CA GLN A 117 4.67 14.07 -9.11
C GLN A 117 4.01 14.41 -7.77
N ARG A 118 3.34 13.45 -7.11
CA ARG A 118 2.79 13.66 -5.76
C ARG A 118 3.90 13.98 -4.77
N THR A 119 3.65 14.97 -3.94
CA THR A 119 4.52 15.36 -2.84
C THR A 119 4.28 14.49 -1.61
N ALA A 120 5.20 14.60 -0.65
CA ALA A 120 5.05 13.95 0.65
C ALA A 120 3.77 14.39 1.40
N ALA A 121 3.28 15.61 1.15
CA ALA A 121 2.03 16.10 1.74
C ALA A 121 0.81 15.44 1.09
N ASP A 122 0.80 15.28 -0.24
CA ASP A 122 -0.27 14.59 -0.95
C ASP A 122 -0.42 13.14 -0.48
N PHE A 123 0.70 12.42 -0.32
CA PHE A 123 0.68 11.08 0.27
C PHE A 123 0.24 11.07 1.74
N PHE A 124 0.57 12.11 2.52
CA PHE A 124 0.10 12.24 3.90
C PHE A 124 -1.42 12.39 3.95
N ASP A 125 -2.03 13.16 3.06
CA ASP A 125 -3.48 13.35 3.04
C ASP A 125 -4.22 12.04 2.69
N VAL A 126 -3.60 11.18 1.89
CA VAL A 126 -4.15 9.87 1.52
C VAL A 126 -4.02 8.82 2.63
N VAL A 127 -2.84 8.70 3.27
CA VAL A 127 -2.57 7.60 4.23
C VAL A 127 -2.14 8.00 5.63
N GLY A 128 -2.09 9.29 5.96
CA GLY A 128 -1.69 9.84 7.25
C GLY A 128 -2.71 9.69 8.38
N THR A 129 -3.57 8.67 8.32
CA THR A 129 -4.68 8.44 9.26
C THR A 129 -4.53 7.11 9.98
N GLU A 130 -5.40 6.85 10.98
CA GLU A 130 -5.51 5.52 11.59
C GLU A 130 -6.04 4.45 10.63
N ALA A 131 -6.86 4.83 9.66
CA ALA A 131 -7.27 3.94 8.58
C ALA A 131 -6.12 3.67 7.60
N GLY A 132 -5.10 4.53 7.56
CA GLY A 132 -3.91 4.42 6.72
C GLY A 132 -2.70 3.85 7.45
N VAL A 133 -1.53 4.47 7.29
CA VAL A 133 -0.24 3.92 7.75
C VAL A 133 -0.14 3.81 9.27
N PHE A 134 -0.83 4.67 10.03
CA PHE A 134 -0.73 4.71 11.48
C PHE A 134 -1.59 3.65 12.18
N GLY A 135 -2.55 3.04 11.47
CA GLY A 135 -3.29 1.87 11.97
C GLY A 135 -2.47 0.58 12.00
N CYS A 136 -1.36 0.53 11.26
CA CYS A 136 -0.51 -0.65 11.26
C CYS A 136 0.20 -0.82 12.61
N VAL A 137 -0.06 -1.94 13.29
CA VAL A 137 0.55 -2.27 14.60
C VAL A 137 1.77 -3.20 14.49
N GLY A 138 2.22 -3.51 13.28
CA GLY A 138 3.46 -4.28 13.08
C GLY A 138 3.37 -5.78 13.41
N LEU A 139 2.22 -6.43 13.15
CA LEU A 139 2.06 -7.88 13.34
C LEU A 139 2.83 -8.75 12.33
N LEU A 140 3.21 -8.16 11.19
CA LEU A 140 4.03 -8.75 10.12
C LEU A 140 3.53 -10.05 9.45
N ALA A 141 2.37 -10.60 9.83
CA ALA A 141 1.76 -11.72 9.12
C ALA A 141 1.56 -11.47 7.60
N CYS A 142 1.37 -10.21 7.20
CA CYS A 142 1.30 -9.83 5.79
C CYS A 142 2.60 -10.12 5.03
N HIS A 143 3.76 -9.93 5.67
CA HIS A 143 5.07 -10.24 5.11
C HIS A 143 5.26 -11.76 5.00
N ASP A 144 4.99 -12.49 6.08
CA ASP A 144 5.21 -13.94 6.17
C ASP A 144 4.34 -14.75 5.18
N TYR A 145 3.14 -14.26 4.85
CA TYR A 145 2.20 -14.94 3.95
C TYR A 145 2.12 -14.34 2.55
N CYS A 146 3.01 -13.40 2.18
CA CYS A 146 3.04 -12.86 0.82
C CYS A 146 3.60 -13.91 -0.16
N PRO A 147 2.80 -14.44 -1.12
CA PRO A 147 3.28 -15.49 -2.04
C PRO A 147 4.31 -14.99 -3.07
N LYS A 148 4.51 -13.67 -3.14
CA LYS A 148 5.47 -12.99 -4.01
C LYS A 148 6.75 -12.57 -3.27
N ASN A 149 6.80 -12.77 -1.94
CA ASN A 149 7.90 -12.37 -1.07
C ASN A 149 8.27 -10.88 -1.22
N LEU A 150 7.24 -10.02 -1.29
CA LEU A 150 7.44 -8.57 -1.37
C LEU A 150 8.03 -8.07 -0.04
N PRO A 151 8.88 -7.03 -0.06
CA PRO A 151 9.55 -6.50 1.13
C PRO A 151 8.60 -5.68 2.03
N LEU A 152 7.48 -6.27 2.42
CA LEU A 152 6.39 -5.60 3.14
C LEU A 152 6.84 -5.04 4.49
N MET A 153 7.66 -5.76 5.25
CA MET A 153 8.15 -5.28 6.54
C MET A 153 8.93 -3.97 6.37
N GLU A 154 9.89 -3.97 5.44
CA GLU A 154 10.77 -2.85 5.15
C GLU A 154 9.97 -1.66 4.61
N GLN A 155 9.06 -1.90 3.67
CA GLN A 155 8.25 -0.85 3.04
C GLN A 155 7.24 -0.23 4.01
N LEU A 156 6.59 -1.02 4.88
CA LEU A 156 5.68 -0.50 5.90
C LEU A 156 6.44 0.40 6.89
N ALA A 157 7.63 -0.03 7.33
CA ALA A 157 8.46 0.77 8.22
C ALA A 157 8.98 2.05 7.54
N TYR A 158 9.42 1.94 6.28
CA TYR A 158 9.86 3.07 5.47
C TYR A 158 8.76 4.10 5.29
N LEU A 159 7.58 3.67 4.83
CA LEU A 159 6.44 4.54 4.59
C LEU A 159 5.99 5.23 5.87
N ARG A 160 5.90 4.50 7.00
CA ARG A 160 5.52 5.10 8.28
C ARG A 160 6.45 6.23 8.70
N ARG A 161 7.77 6.07 8.53
CA ARG A 161 8.75 7.14 8.80
C ARG A 161 8.56 8.32 7.86
N ARG A 162 8.38 8.08 6.56
CA ARG A 162 8.20 9.14 5.55
C ARG A 162 6.94 9.97 5.80
N ILE A 163 5.81 9.32 6.07
CA ILE A 163 4.53 9.98 6.35
C ILE A 163 4.59 10.74 7.68
N MET A 164 5.21 10.17 8.73
CA MET A 164 5.44 10.89 9.99
C MET A 164 6.25 12.18 9.77
N LEU A 165 7.34 12.11 8.98
CA LEU A 165 8.15 13.29 8.66
C LEU A 165 7.38 14.33 7.83
N ALA A 166 6.52 13.89 6.90
CA ALA A 166 5.66 14.77 6.12
C ALA A 166 4.67 15.54 7.01
N GLY A 167 4.03 14.85 7.96
CA GLY A 167 3.13 15.46 8.94
C GLY A 167 3.84 16.49 9.83
N LEU A 168 5.05 16.17 10.32
CA LEU A 168 5.85 17.10 11.12
C LEU A 168 6.26 18.35 10.34
N ARG A 169 6.72 18.19 9.10
CA ARG A 169 7.10 19.33 8.23
C ARG A 169 5.91 20.25 7.95
N SER A 170 4.74 19.66 7.69
CA SER A 170 3.49 20.42 7.46
C SER A 170 3.07 21.19 8.71
N ALA A 171 3.24 20.62 9.91
CA ALA A 171 2.94 21.30 11.17
C ALA A 171 3.93 22.44 11.48
N VAL A 172 5.23 22.27 11.18
CA VAL A 172 6.25 23.32 11.34
C VAL A 172 6.03 24.45 10.35
N GLY A 173 5.79 24.13 9.07
CA GLY A 173 5.51 25.14 8.04
C GLY A 173 4.27 25.97 8.32
N LYS A 174 3.20 25.35 8.86
CA LYS A 174 2.00 26.08 9.31
C LYS A 174 2.29 27.01 10.50
N LYS A 175 3.12 26.58 11.46
CA LYS A 175 3.52 27.43 12.59
C LYS A 175 4.37 28.62 12.14
N ASP A 176 5.31 28.42 11.23
CA ASP A 176 6.14 29.52 10.69
C ASP A 176 5.31 30.50 9.84
N GLY A 177 4.30 30.00 9.11
CA GLY A 177 3.33 30.83 8.39
C GLY A 177 2.47 31.68 9.33
N GLN A 178 1.86 31.07 10.34
CA GLN A 178 1.05 31.78 11.36
C GLN A 178 1.87 32.82 12.11
N ARG A 179 3.12 32.51 12.46
CA ARG A 179 4.01 33.44 13.19
C ARG A 179 4.44 34.63 12.33
N LYS A 180 4.59 34.45 11.02
CA LYS A 180 4.84 35.54 10.06
C LYS A 180 3.60 36.38 9.81
N GLU A 181 2.43 35.76 9.76
CA GLU A 181 1.14 36.43 9.58
C GLU A 181 0.79 37.28 10.82
N GLU A 182 0.95 36.74 12.04
CA GLU A 182 0.80 37.49 13.29
C GLU A 182 1.82 38.63 13.42
N ALA A 183 3.03 38.48 12.87
CA ALA A 183 4.03 39.53 12.83
C ALA A 183 3.76 40.61 11.76
N ALA A 184 3.00 40.28 10.70
CA ALA A 184 2.61 41.22 9.65
C ALA A 184 1.34 42.03 9.99
N ILE A 185 0.58 41.59 11.00
CA ILE A 185 -0.63 42.27 11.51
C ILE A 185 -0.30 43.30 12.63
N ARG A 186 0.97 43.39 13.05
CA ARG A 186 1.49 44.41 13.97
C ARG A 186 2.30 45.48 13.23
#